data_AF-A0A944NX25-F1
#
_entry.id   AF-A0A944NX25-F1
#
_cell.length_a   1.000
_cell.length_b   1.000
_cell.length_c   1.000
_cell.angle_alpha   90.00
_cell.angle_beta   90.00
_cell.angle_gamma   90.00
#
_symmetry.space_group_name_H-M   'P 1'
#
loop_
_entity.id
_entity.type
_entity.pdbx_description
1 polymer ?
#
loop_
_entity_poly.entity_id
_entity_poly.type
_entity_poly.pdbx_seq_one_letter_code
_entity_poly.pdbx_strand_id
1 'polypeptide(L)'
;MELDDIRDESEDMLVTRGAAYAREWARIEQHPTLLLRNIATVIIALRKLYDDPTGTTWEYRQKVAELYRQAGIPSDSEGRIQANVRYHIGNALRRYYTPRELQRAGLLPESPLERGQDTRATAAAIVKATTVSRQAAQSSPAEEPAPEQTKKKTGRKPAKGEVKKETVEKRAPGVRQKASADHLRLAEVAAGLVAQMSVEVIDRDMVDGQRARLDEQLARMEECIRSLRDHIRRSKA
;
A
#
# COMPACT_ATOMS: atom_id res chain seq x y z
N MET A 1 11.19 5.30 24.04
CA MET A 1 11.32 4.20 25.00
C MET A 1 11.27 2.95 24.17
N GLU A 2 12.40 2.27 24.10
CA GLU A 2 12.57 1.04 23.35
C GLU A 2 12.32 -0.15 24.28
N LEU A 3 12.11 -1.33 23.69
CA LEU A 3 11.86 -2.55 24.48
C LEU A 3 13.09 -2.93 25.31
N ASP A 4 14.29 -2.76 24.76
CA ASP A 4 15.54 -3.10 25.44
C ASP A 4 15.75 -2.30 26.74
N ASP A 5 15.15 -1.11 26.86
CA ASP A 5 15.22 -0.28 28.05
C ASP A 5 14.49 -0.88 29.26
N ILE A 6 13.49 -1.74 29.02
CA ILE A 6 12.54 -2.22 30.05
C ILE A 6 12.39 -3.75 30.08
N ARG A 7 13.08 -4.49 29.20
CA ARG A 7 12.86 -5.94 29.00
C ARG A 7 13.17 -6.78 30.24
N ASP A 8 14.09 -6.32 31.07
CA ASP A 8 14.59 -7.02 32.26
C ASP A 8 13.89 -6.51 33.55
N GLU A 9 12.87 -5.66 33.43
CA GLU A 9 12.06 -5.20 34.56
C GLU A 9 11.15 -6.31 35.08
N SER A 10 10.89 -6.30 36.39
CA SER A 10 9.92 -7.23 36.97
C SER A 10 8.50 -6.96 36.45
N GLU A 11 7.67 -7.98 36.53
CA GLU A 11 6.26 -7.89 36.14
C GLU A 11 5.53 -6.70 36.79
N ASP A 12 5.68 -6.56 38.11
CA ASP A 12 5.01 -5.49 38.87
C ASP A 12 5.48 -4.10 38.43
N MET A 13 6.76 -3.97 38.07
CA MET A 13 7.32 -2.71 37.55
C MET A 13 6.76 -2.39 36.16
N LEU A 14 6.63 -3.39 35.28
CA LEU A 14 6.01 -3.23 33.96
C LEU A 14 4.53 -2.82 34.10
N VAL A 15 3.77 -3.48 34.97
CA VAL A 15 2.36 -3.14 35.24
C VAL A 15 2.25 -1.70 35.77
N THR A 16 3.06 -1.34 36.76
CA THR A 16 3.06 0.01 37.37
C THR A 16 3.41 1.08 36.34
N ARG A 17 4.44 0.85 35.52
CA ARG A 17 4.87 1.75 34.45
C ARG A 17 3.81 1.92 33.38
N GLY A 18 3.22 0.82 32.92
CA GLY A 18 2.13 0.83 31.95
C GLY A 18 0.90 1.59 32.48
N ALA A 19 0.55 1.39 33.74
CA ALA A 19 -0.52 2.10 34.42
C ALA A 19 -0.25 3.60 34.50
N ALA A 20 0.99 4.01 34.79
CA ALA A 20 1.39 5.42 34.80
C ALA A 20 1.22 6.08 33.41
N TYR A 21 1.65 5.43 32.33
CA TYR A 21 1.45 5.96 30.97
C TYR A 21 -0.03 6.03 30.58
N ALA A 22 -0.81 5.03 30.94
CA ALA A 22 -2.24 4.98 30.66
C ALA A 22 -3.02 6.07 31.43
N ARG A 23 -2.65 6.32 32.69
CA ARG A 23 -3.18 7.41 33.51
C ARG A 23 -2.82 8.79 32.92
N GLU A 24 -1.58 8.97 32.49
CA GLU A 24 -1.14 10.21 31.85
C GLU A 24 -1.88 10.46 30.53
N TRP A 25 -2.11 9.40 29.75
CA TRP A 25 -2.86 9.48 28.50
C TRP A 25 -4.31 9.93 28.73
N ALA A 26 -4.93 9.47 29.81
CA ALA A 26 -6.28 9.87 30.19
C ALA A 26 -6.35 11.33 30.69
N ARG A 27 -5.27 11.86 31.26
CA ARG A 27 -5.20 13.25 31.72
C ARG A 27 -5.04 14.25 30.57
N ILE A 28 -4.30 13.89 29.52
CA ILE A 28 -3.97 14.80 28.42
C ILE A 28 -5.06 14.77 27.34
N GLU A 29 -5.68 15.92 27.09
CA GLU A 29 -6.78 16.09 26.13
C GLU A 29 -6.41 15.74 24.68
N GLN A 30 -5.18 16.08 24.25
CA GLN A 30 -4.70 15.77 22.89
C GLN A 30 -4.23 14.32 22.69
N HIS A 31 -4.33 13.47 23.72
CA HIS A 31 -4.07 12.02 23.66
C HIS A 31 -2.78 11.66 22.89
N PRO A 32 -1.60 12.02 23.39
CA PRO A 32 -0.36 11.96 22.62
C PRO A 32 -0.04 10.53 22.18
N THR A 33 0.21 10.37 20.88
CA THR A 33 0.55 9.07 20.25
C THR A 33 1.78 8.41 20.89
N LEU A 34 2.70 9.21 21.44
CA LEU A 34 3.87 8.71 22.15
C LEU A 34 3.50 7.83 23.36
N LEU A 35 2.49 8.22 24.14
CA LEU A 35 2.07 7.43 25.30
C LEU A 35 1.45 6.09 24.88
N LEU A 36 0.65 6.10 23.81
CA LEU A 36 0.07 4.86 23.25
C LEU A 36 1.16 3.89 22.78
N ARG A 37 2.23 4.41 22.16
CA ARG A 37 3.40 3.61 21.78
C ARG A 37 4.13 3.06 23.00
N ASN A 38 4.33 3.88 24.04
CA ASN A 38 4.98 3.44 25.27
C ASN A 38 4.19 2.34 25.99
N ILE A 39 2.85 2.47 26.08
CA ILE A 39 1.97 1.43 26.62
C ILE A 39 2.09 0.15 25.79
N ALA A 40 2.12 0.26 24.45
CA ALA A 40 2.32 -0.90 23.59
C ALA A 40 3.66 -1.58 23.83
N THR A 41 4.76 -0.83 24.00
CA THR A 41 6.08 -1.40 24.33
C THR A 41 6.06 -2.16 25.66
N VAL A 42 5.42 -1.61 26.71
CA VAL A 42 5.24 -2.30 28.00
C VAL A 42 4.45 -3.60 27.83
N ILE A 43 3.38 -3.59 27.05
CA ILE A 43 2.58 -4.80 26.79
C ILE A 43 3.40 -5.85 26.01
N ILE A 44 4.28 -5.44 25.09
CA ILE A 44 5.20 -6.37 24.42
C ILE A 44 6.23 -6.96 25.40
N ALA A 45 6.73 -6.17 26.35
CA ALA A 45 7.61 -6.66 27.40
C ALA A 45 6.92 -7.74 28.24
N LEU A 46 5.67 -7.50 28.66
CA LEU A 46 4.85 -8.51 29.33
C LEU A 46 4.66 -9.77 28.45
N ARG A 47 4.38 -9.62 27.15
CA ARG A 47 4.27 -10.78 26.25
C ARG A 47 5.56 -11.60 26.20
N LYS A 48 6.73 -10.96 26.17
CA LYS A 48 8.02 -11.67 26.19
C LYS A 48 8.26 -12.37 27.53
N LEU A 49 7.91 -11.73 28.65
CA LEU A 49 8.04 -12.33 29.98
C LEU A 49 7.22 -13.63 30.11
N TYR A 50 6.05 -13.67 29.45
CA TYR A 50 5.13 -14.80 29.45
C TYR A 50 5.29 -15.78 28.27
N ASP A 51 6.26 -15.54 27.37
CA ASP A 51 6.41 -16.26 26.09
C ASP A 51 5.09 -16.36 25.29
N ASP A 52 4.28 -15.29 25.32
CA ASP A 52 2.95 -15.23 24.70
C ASP A 52 2.88 -14.10 23.65
N PRO A 53 3.42 -14.31 22.44
CA PRO A 53 3.37 -13.32 21.37
C PRO A 53 1.95 -12.97 20.91
N THR A 54 0.95 -13.85 21.10
CA THR A 54 -0.43 -13.61 20.68
C THR A 54 -1.21 -12.80 21.73
N GLY A 55 -0.84 -12.91 23.00
CA GLY A 55 -1.49 -12.26 24.13
C GLY A 55 -2.80 -12.94 24.51
N THR A 56 -2.85 -14.26 24.43
CA THR A 56 -4.04 -15.09 24.67
C THR A 56 -4.01 -15.83 26.01
N THR A 57 -2.83 -16.00 26.60
CA THR A 57 -2.60 -16.68 27.86
C THR A 57 -3.32 -15.96 29.00
N TRP A 58 -3.90 -16.72 29.94
CA TRP A 58 -4.75 -16.16 30.99
C TRP A 58 -3.97 -15.24 31.93
N GLU A 59 -2.77 -15.66 32.33
CA GLU A 59 -1.87 -14.96 33.23
C GLU A 59 -1.48 -13.58 32.67
N TYR A 60 -1.03 -13.54 31.42
CA TYR A 60 -0.77 -12.29 30.70
C TYR A 60 -2.01 -11.38 30.66
N ARG A 61 -3.20 -11.93 30.38
CA ARG A 61 -4.44 -11.14 30.33
C ARG A 61 -4.81 -10.56 31.68
N GLN A 62 -4.59 -11.29 32.78
CA GLN A 62 -4.78 -10.76 34.13
C GLN A 62 -3.87 -9.55 34.38
N LYS A 63 -2.60 -9.62 33.98
CA LYS A 63 -1.65 -8.52 34.18
C LYS A 63 -1.94 -7.29 33.33
N VAL A 64 -2.38 -7.48 32.08
CA VAL A 64 -2.84 -6.35 31.26
C VAL A 64 -4.13 -5.75 31.83
N ALA A 65 -5.06 -6.56 32.34
CA ALA A 65 -6.26 -6.06 33.00
C ALA A 65 -5.93 -5.31 34.31
N GLU A 66 -4.96 -5.79 35.07
CA GLU A 66 -4.42 -5.13 36.26
C GLU A 66 -3.83 -3.76 35.92
N LEU A 67 -3.02 -3.67 34.86
CA LEU A 67 -2.44 -2.43 34.35
C LEU A 67 -3.51 -1.35 34.10
N TYR A 68 -4.58 -1.68 33.36
CA TYR A 68 -5.66 -0.71 33.09
C TYR A 68 -6.46 -0.38 34.36
N ARG A 69 -6.66 -1.35 35.26
CA ARG A 69 -7.33 -1.13 36.55
C ARG A 69 -6.55 -0.16 37.44
N GLN A 70 -5.22 -0.34 37.54
CA GLN A 70 -4.32 0.54 38.30
C GLN A 70 -4.20 1.94 37.68
N ALA A 71 -4.44 2.06 36.37
CA ALA A 71 -4.46 3.35 35.69
C ALA A 71 -5.66 4.22 36.12
N GLY A 72 -6.77 3.59 36.57
CA GLY A 72 -7.99 4.28 37.00
C GLY A 72 -8.68 5.01 35.86
N ILE A 73 -8.61 4.45 34.64
CA ILE A 73 -9.20 5.08 33.45
C ILE A 73 -10.73 4.90 33.50
N PRO A 74 -11.51 5.95 33.20
CA PRO A 74 -12.96 5.83 33.04
C PRO A 74 -13.37 4.77 32.01
N SER A 75 -14.44 4.02 32.29
CA SER A 75 -14.87 2.86 31.48
C SER A 75 -15.24 3.23 30.03
N ASP A 76 -15.72 4.46 29.80
CA ASP A 76 -16.02 5.01 28.47
C ASP A 76 -14.76 5.25 27.64
N SER A 77 -13.64 5.55 28.29
CA SER A 77 -12.33 5.77 27.64
C SER A 77 -11.50 4.51 27.49
N GLU A 78 -11.75 3.48 28.30
CA GLU A 78 -10.99 2.22 28.30
C GLU A 78 -11.01 1.51 26.93
N GLY A 79 -12.18 1.38 26.32
CA GLY A 79 -12.31 0.75 24.99
C GLY A 79 -11.52 1.50 23.91
N ARG A 80 -11.50 2.84 23.98
CA ARG A 80 -10.81 3.72 23.03
C ARG A 80 -9.29 3.61 23.16
N ILE A 81 -8.75 3.66 24.37
CA ILE A 81 -7.30 3.50 24.59
C ILE A 81 -6.85 2.10 24.17
N GLN A 82 -7.60 1.04 24.54
CA GLN A 82 -7.24 -0.33 24.17
C GLN A 82 -7.21 -0.54 22.65
N ALA A 83 -8.18 0.02 21.92
CA ALA A 83 -8.21 -0.05 20.46
C ALA A 83 -6.97 0.63 19.84
N ASN A 84 -6.63 1.82 20.32
CA ASN A 84 -5.46 2.57 19.84
C ASN A 84 -4.14 1.87 20.18
N VAL A 85 -4.00 1.36 21.41
CA VAL A 85 -2.83 0.59 21.84
C VAL A 85 -2.68 -0.69 21.00
N ARG A 86 -3.78 -1.39 20.68
CA ARG A 86 -3.76 -2.61 19.86
C ARG A 86 -3.16 -2.37 18.47
N TYR A 87 -3.44 -1.23 17.85
CA TYR A 87 -2.80 -0.84 16.59
C TYR A 87 -1.27 -0.75 16.74
N HIS A 88 -0.79 -0.12 17.82
CA HIS A 88 0.64 0.00 18.08
C HIS A 88 1.30 -1.34 18.45
N ILE A 89 0.62 -2.21 19.20
CA ILE A 89 1.08 -3.58 19.47
C ILE A 89 1.31 -4.34 18.16
N GLY A 90 0.36 -4.27 17.22
CA GLY A 90 0.48 -4.92 15.92
C GLY A 90 1.78 -4.53 15.19
N ASN A 91 2.10 -3.24 15.18
CA ASN A 91 3.34 -2.74 14.57
C ASN A 91 4.59 -3.10 15.40
N ALA A 92 4.52 -3.01 16.74
CA ALA A 92 5.64 -3.30 17.63
C ALA A 92 6.06 -4.78 17.57
N LEU A 93 5.10 -5.70 17.44
CA LEU A 93 5.38 -7.14 17.26
C LEU A 93 6.34 -7.39 16.09
N ARG A 94 6.22 -6.66 14.98
CA ARG A 94 7.09 -6.85 13.78
C ARG A 94 8.49 -6.26 13.95
N ARG A 95 8.68 -5.40 14.96
CA ARG A 95 9.99 -4.85 15.30
C ARG A 95 10.77 -5.78 16.24
N TYR A 96 10.07 -6.47 17.13
CA TYR A 96 10.68 -7.20 18.25
C TYR A 96 10.60 -8.72 18.15
N TYR A 97 9.85 -9.24 17.17
CA TYR A 97 9.81 -10.65 16.81
C TYR A 97 10.25 -10.80 15.37
N THR A 98 11.01 -11.86 15.13
CA THR A 98 11.39 -12.26 13.78
C THR A 98 10.16 -12.77 13.01
N PRO A 99 10.17 -12.69 11.66
CA PRO A 99 9.10 -13.25 10.84
C PRO A 99 8.80 -14.72 11.15
N ARG A 100 9.83 -15.52 11.48
CA ARG A 100 9.69 -16.94 11.84
C ARG A 100 9.01 -17.14 13.20
N GLU A 101 9.25 -16.29 14.18
CA GLU A 101 8.56 -16.35 15.47
C GLU A 101 7.09 -15.95 15.32
N LEU A 102 6.82 -14.90 14.54
CA LEU A 102 5.44 -14.48 14.25
C LEU A 102 4.67 -15.59 13.54
N GLN A 103 5.25 -16.21 12.51
CA GLN A 103 4.63 -17.34 11.80
C GLN A 103 4.38 -18.54 12.71
N ARG A 104 5.36 -18.91 13.56
CA ARG A 104 5.18 -19.99 14.55
C ARG A 104 4.03 -19.71 15.52
N ALA A 105 3.81 -18.44 15.88
CA ALA A 105 2.70 -17.99 16.70
C ALA A 105 1.37 -17.84 15.95
N GLY A 106 1.30 -18.18 14.66
CA GLY A 106 0.11 -17.99 13.82
C GLY A 106 -0.19 -16.53 13.47
N LEU A 107 0.81 -15.65 13.60
CA LEU A 107 0.71 -14.23 13.26
C LEU A 107 1.32 -13.95 11.88
N LEU A 108 0.72 -13.04 11.13
CA LEU A 108 1.23 -12.63 9.83
C LEU A 108 2.54 -11.85 10.00
N PRO A 109 3.60 -12.10 9.21
CA PRO A 109 4.86 -11.36 9.33
C PRO A 109 4.72 -9.90 8.90
N GLU A 110 3.81 -9.61 7.97
CA GLU A 110 3.52 -8.25 7.49
C GLU A 110 2.81 -7.41 8.56
N SER A 111 3.12 -6.11 8.58
CA SER A 111 2.42 -5.16 9.44
C SER A 111 1.01 -4.86 8.90
N PRO A 112 0.07 -4.44 9.77
CA PRO A 112 -1.23 -3.93 9.31
C PRO A 112 -1.10 -2.75 8.33
N LEU A 113 -0.04 -1.93 8.47
CA LEU A 113 0.20 -0.79 7.60
C LEU A 113 0.59 -1.22 6.19
N GLU A 114 1.54 -2.15 6.07
CA GLU A 114 1.98 -2.72 4.79
C GLU A 114 0.81 -3.39 4.07
N ARG A 115 0.07 -4.28 4.76
CA ARG A 115 -1.13 -4.89 4.19
C ARG A 115 -2.15 -3.86 3.70
N GLY A 116 -2.32 -2.77 4.44
CA GLY A 116 -3.18 -1.65 4.05
C GLY A 116 -2.65 -0.84 2.86
N GLN A 117 -1.33 -0.74 2.68
CA GLN A 117 -0.71 -0.13 1.51
C GLN A 117 -0.85 -1.05 0.28
N ASP A 118 -0.58 -2.33 0.43
CA ASP A 118 -0.70 -3.32 -0.66
C ASP A 118 -2.14 -3.46 -1.14
N THR A 119 -3.10 -3.51 -0.21
CA THR A 119 -4.52 -3.51 -0.55
C THR A 119 -4.91 -2.26 -1.34
N ARG A 120 -4.42 -1.08 -0.93
CA ARG A 120 -4.69 0.18 -1.62
C ARG A 120 -4.01 0.24 -3.00
N ALA A 121 -2.78 -0.22 -3.12
CA ALA A 121 -2.06 -0.29 -4.38
C ALA A 121 -2.77 -1.22 -5.36
N THR A 122 -3.19 -2.40 -4.88
CA THR A 122 -3.95 -3.38 -5.67
C THR A 122 -5.30 -2.80 -6.11
N ALA A 123 -6.05 -2.18 -5.20
CA ALA A 123 -7.32 -1.53 -5.54
C ALA A 123 -7.14 -0.40 -6.57
N ALA A 124 -6.10 0.43 -6.42
CA ALA A 124 -5.79 1.49 -7.36
C ALA A 124 -5.43 0.94 -8.74
N ALA A 125 -4.67 -0.16 -8.81
CA ALA A 125 -4.34 -0.84 -10.06
C ALA A 125 -5.59 -1.38 -10.76
N ILE A 126 -6.52 -1.99 -10.02
CA ILE A 126 -7.79 -2.51 -10.55
C ILE A 126 -8.67 -1.38 -11.10
N VAL A 127 -8.80 -0.27 -10.35
CA VAL A 127 -9.57 0.90 -10.80
C VAL A 127 -8.93 1.52 -12.05
N LYS A 128 -7.60 1.61 -12.10
CA LYS A 128 -6.89 2.10 -13.29
C LYS A 128 -7.13 1.19 -14.49
N ALA A 129 -6.98 -0.13 -14.33
CA ALA A 129 -7.21 -1.10 -15.40
C ALA A 129 -8.64 -1.05 -15.94
N THR A 130 -9.64 -1.03 -15.06
CA THR A 130 -11.06 -0.95 -15.45
C THR A 130 -11.41 0.37 -16.14
N THR A 131 -10.86 1.50 -15.68
CA THR A 131 -11.06 2.80 -16.31
C THR A 131 -10.50 2.82 -17.73
N VAL A 132 -9.29 2.30 -17.92
CA VAL A 132 -8.64 2.25 -19.23
C VAL A 132 -9.40 1.30 -20.18
N SER A 133 -9.83 0.13 -19.70
CA SER A 133 -10.66 -0.79 -20.50
C SER A 133 -11.99 -0.16 -20.92
N ARG A 134 -12.64 0.61 -20.02
CA ARG A 134 -13.88 1.33 -20.35
C ARG A 134 -13.65 2.42 -21.40
N GLN A 135 -12.56 3.17 -21.28
CA GLN A 135 -12.19 4.20 -22.26
C GLN A 135 -11.87 3.59 -23.62
N ALA A 136 -11.17 2.46 -23.66
CA ALA A 136 -10.88 1.73 -24.90
C ALA A 136 -12.15 1.21 -25.57
N ALA A 137 -13.10 0.64 -24.80
CA ALA A 137 -14.38 0.17 -25.34
C ALA A 137 -15.25 1.30 -25.89
N GLN A 138 -15.27 2.45 -25.21
CA GLN A 138 -15.95 3.66 -25.67
C GLN A 138 -15.28 4.33 -26.87
N SER A 139 -14.02 3.99 -27.15
CA SER A 139 -13.23 4.51 -28.28
C SER A 139 -13.27 3.59 -29.50
N SER A 140 -14.28 2.72 -29.63
CA SER A 140 -14.51 1.96 -30.85
C SER A 140 -14.58 2.91 -32.07
N PRO A 141 -13.99 2.54 -33.22
CA PRO A 141 -13.80 3.46 -34.34
C PRO A 141 -15.14 3.72 -35.04
N ALA A 142 -15.77 4.84 -34.72
CA ALA A 142 -16.86 5.38 -35.51
C ALA A 142 -16.29 6.33 -36.58
N GLU A 143 -16.44 5.91 -37.83
CA GLU A 143 -16.38 6.66 -39.10
C GLU A 143 -15.09 7.42 -39.45
N GLU A 144 -14.51 7.02 -40.59
CA GLU A 144 -13.57 7.83 -41.36
C GLU A 144 -14.12 9.26 -41.54
N PRO A 145 -13.43 10.31 -41.06
CA PRO A 145 -13.81 11.65 -41.43
C PRO A 145 -13.45 11.89 -42.90
N ALA A 146 -14.48 12.11 -43.72
CA ALA A 146 -14.33 12.66 -45.07
C ALA A 146 -13.43 13.92 -45.05
N PRO A 147 -12.60 14.14 -46.09
CA PRO A 147 -11.55 15.15 -46.05
C PRO A 147 -12.15 16.56 -46.08
N GLU A 148 -12.08 17.27 -44.96
CA GLU A 148 -12.51 18.66 -44.88
C GLU A 148 -11.41 19.61 -45.38
N GLN A 149 -11.84 20.48 -46.27
CA GLN A 149 -11.04 21.30 -47.18
C GLN A 149 -10.14 22.31 -46.47
N THR A 150 -8.89 22.38 -46.91
CA THR A 150 -7.90 23.41 -46.56
C THR A 150 -8.35 24.79 -47.07
N LYS A 151 -8.98 25.59 -46.21
CA LYS A 151 -9.15 27.03 -46.46
C LYS A 151 -7.81 27.76 -46.22
N LYS A 152 -7.25 28.28 -47.32
CA LYS A 152 -6.19 29.30 -47.36
C LYS A 152 -6.52 30.45 -46.38
N LYS A 153 -5.61 30.74 -45.45
CA LYS A 153 -5.51 32.06 -44.84
C LYS A 153 -4.15 32.68 -45.15
N THR A 154 -4.25 33.90 -45.63
CA THR A 154 -3.21 34.81 -46.07
C THR A 154 -2.40 35.38 -44.90
N GLY A 155 -1.09 35.51 -45.16
CA GLY A 155 -0.07 36.40 -44.59
C GLY A 155 -0.22 37.01 -43.19
N ARG A 156 0.80 36.78 -42.34
CA ARG A 156 1.60 37.85 -41.72
C ARG A 156 2.90 37.29 -41.13
N LYS A 157 4.05 37.85 -41.52
CA LYS A 157 5.36 37.62 -40.85
C LYS A 157 5.33 38.18 -39.43
N PRO A 158 5.98 37.53 -38.45
CA PRO A 158 6.61 38.23 -37.35
C PRO A 158 8.14 38.03 -37.37
N ALA A 159 8.81 39.06 -36.88
CA ALA A 159 10.25 39.15 -36.78
C ALA A 159 10.79 38.39 -35.55
N LYS A 160 12.00 37.86 -35.72
CA LYS A 160 13.12 37.73 -34.77
C LYS A 160 12.81 37.71 -33.26
N GLY A 161 13.03 36.53 -32.67
CA GLY A 161 13.71 36.35 -31.39
C GLY A 161 12.89 36.58 -30.13
N GLU A 162 12.37 35.50 -29.54
CA GLU A 162 12.26 35.37 -28.08
C GLU A 162 12.01 33.90 -27.69
N VAL A 163 12.83 33.41 -26.77
CA VAL A 163 12.80 32.07 -26.18
C VAL A 163 11.61 31.98 -25.22
N LYS A 164 10.65 31.10 -25.48
CA LYS A 164 9.56 30.81 -24.54
C LYS A 164 9.82 29.48 -23.81
N LYS A 165 10.04 29.60 -22.50
CA LYS A 165 10.06 28.52 -21.51
C LYS A 165 8.80 27.65 -21.65
N GLU A 166 8.98 26.33 -21.66
CA GLU A 166 7.89 25.37 -21.51
C GLU A 166 7.30 25.48 -20.10
N THR A 167 6.18 26.16 -19.99
CA THR A 167 5.29 26.08 -18.84
C THR A 167 4.48 24.81 -18.98
N VAL A 168 4.62 23.88 -18.02
CA VAL A 168 3.80 22.68 -17.88
C VAL A 168 2.33 23.10 -17.69
N GLU A 169 1.56 23.10 -18.79
CA GLU A 169 0.12 23.31 -18.73
C GLU A 169 -0.55 22.11 -18.03
N LYS A 170 -1.02 22.34 -16.80
CA LYS A 170 -2.14 21.59 -16.23
C LYS A 170 -3.34 21.74 -17.19
N ARG A 171 -3.66 20.70 -17.96
CA ARG A 171 -4.79 20.72 -18.90
C ARG A 171 -6.07 20.17 -18.27
N ALA A 172 -7.14 20.93 -18.50
CA ALA A 172 -8.50 20.72 -18.02
C ALA A 172 -9.15 19.43 -18.56
N PRO A 173 -10.15 18.87 -17.84
CA PRO A 173 -10.86 17.67 -18.26
C PRO A 173 -11.82 18.01 -19.42
N GLY A 174 -11.67 17.34 -20.57
CA GLY A 174 -12.62 17.46 -21.68
C GLY A 174 -12.05 17.42 -23.10
N VAL A 175 -10.73 17.35 -23.29
CA VAL A 175 -10.16 17.22 -24.64
C VAL A 175 -10.31 15.77 -25.11
N ARG A 176 -11.03 15.53 -26.22
CA ARG A 176 -11.04 14.24 -26.95
C ARG A 176 -9.59 13.86 -27.24
N GLN A 177 -9.05 12.95 -26.43
CA GLN A 177 -7.71 12.42 -26.65
C GLN A 177 -7.76 11.52 -27.89
N LYS A 178 -6.82 11.71 -28.80
CA LYS A 178 -6.74 10.90 -30.01
C LYS A 178 -6.54 9.44 -29.59
N ALA A 179 -7.28 8.50 -30.18
CA ALA A 179 -7.20 7.06 -29.85
C ALA A 179 -5.74 6.52 -29.84
N SER A 180 -4.86 7.07 -30.68
CA SER A 180 -3.44 6.73 -30.68
C SER A 180 -2.69 7.08 -29.39
N ALA A 181 -3.07 8.15 -28.67
CA ALA A 181 -2.47 8.52 -27.39
C ALA A 181 -2.85 7.53 -26.27
N ASP A 182 -4.02 6.93 -26.35
CA ASP A 182 -4.49 5.97 -25.35
C ASP A 182 -3.86 4.59 -25.52
N HIS A 183 -3.62 4.13 -26.75
CA HIS A 183 -2.87 2.89 -26.99
C HIS A 183 -1.43 2.95 -26.48
N LEU A 184 -0.77 4.13 -26.57
CA LEU A 184 0.57 4.32 -26.03
C LEU A 184 0.59 4.25 -24.50
N ARG A 185 -0.40 4.87 -23.84
CA ARG A 185 -0.55 4.78 -22.38
C ARG A 185 -0.87 3.36 -21.92
N LEU A 186 -1.72 2.65 -22.67
CA LEU A 186 -2.01 1.24 -22.42
C LEU A 186 -0.74 0.39 -22.48
N ALA A 187 0.08 0.61 -23.50
CA ALA A 187 1.37 -0.08 -23.63
C ALA A 187 2.33 0.25 -22.47
N GLU A 188 2.39 1.52 -22.05
CA GLU A 188 3.21 1.95 -20.92
C GLU A 188 2.76 1.32 -19.59
N VAL A 189 1.45 1.28 -19.34
CA VAL A 189 0.89 0.62 -18.15
C VAL A 189 1.17 -0.89 -18.18
N ALA A 190 0.97 -1.55 -19.33
CA ALA A 190 1.25 -2.97 -19.48
C ALA A 190 2.74 -3.28 -19.22
N ALA A 191 3.65 -2.47 -19.77
CA ALA A 191 5.08 -2.60 -19.53
C ALA A 191 5.44 -2.41 -18.04
N GLY A 192 4.83 -1.43 -17.38
CA GLY A 192 5.02 -1.19 -15.95
C GLY A 192 4.54 -2.36 -15.08
N LEU A 193 3.41 -2.98 -15.41
CA LEU A 193 2.89 -4.15 -14.70
C LEU A 193 3.82 -5.35 -14.82
N VAL A 194 4.35 -5.63 -16.02
CA VAL A 194 5.32 -6.71 -16.23
C VAL A 194 6.62 -6.44 -15.47
N ALA A 195 7.08 -5.18 -15.44
CA ALA A 195 8.31 -4.80 -14.72
C ALA A 195 8.20 -4.94 -13.18
N GLN A 196 6.99 -4.97 -12.62
CA GLN A 196 6.75 -5.19 -11.19
C GLN A 196 6.83 -6.66 -10.77
N MET A 197 6.88 -7.58 -11.73
CA MET A 197 7.01 -9.01 -11.43
C MET A 197 8.40 -9.30 -10.86
N SER A 198 8.46 -9.87 -9.66
CA SER A 198 9.72 -10.19 -8.99
C SER A 198 10.23 -11.57 -9.42
N VAL A 199 11.44 -11.60 -9.99
CA VAL A 199 12.14 -12.84 -10.32
C VAL A 199 12.37 -13.69 -9.06
N GLU A 200 12.64 -13.05 -7.92
CA GLU A 200 12.89 -13.77 -6.66
C GLU A 200 11.66 -14.54 -6.16
N VAL A 201 10.46 -13.97 -6.32
CA VAL A 201 9.19 -14.62 -5.93
C VAL A 201 8.91 -15.80 -6.86
N ILE A 202 9.19 -15.65 -8.16
CA ILE A 202 9.04 -16.73 -9.13
C ILE A 202 9.96 -17.91 -8.76
N ASP A 203 11.19 -17.62 -8.35
CA ASP A 203 12.18 -18.65 -8.03
C ASP A 203 11.96 -19.33 -6.68
N ARG A 204 11.52 -18.58 -5.66
CA ARG A 204 11.44 -19.08 -4.27
C ARG A 204 10.05 -19.53 -3.85
N ASP A 205 9.02 -18.80 -4.26
CA ASP A 205 7.69 -18.89 -3.63
C ASP A 205 6.63 -19.52 -4.54
N MET A 206 6.86 -19.54 -5.86
CA MET A 206 5.92 -20.15 -6.80
C MET A 206 6.13 -21.66 -6.95
N VAL A 207 5.04 -22.43 -6.85
CA VAL A 207 5.02 -23.89 -7.13
C VAL A 207 5.01 -24.12 -8.64
N ASP A 208 5.53 -25.26 -9.11
CA ASP A 208 5.65 -25.62 -10.54
C ASP A 208 4.37 -25.36 -11.35
N GLY A 209 3.20 -25.73 -10.83
CA GLY A 209 1.92 -25.48 -11.50
C GLY A 209 1.58 -23.99 -11.66
N GLN A 210 1.99 -23.14 -10.71
CA GLN A 210 1.82 -21.69 -10.80
C GLN A 210 2.81 -21.08 -11.81
N ARG A 211 4.06 -21.59 -11.85
CA ARG A 211 5.07 -21.17 -12.83
C ARG A 211 4.63 -21.51 -14.25
N ALA A 212 4.17 -22.74 -14.49
CA ALA A 212 3.65 -23.15 -15.79
C ALA A 212 2.47 -22.29 -16.24
N ARG A 213 1.56 -21.96 -15.31
CA ARG A 213 0.44 -21.05 -15.62
C ARG A 213 0.90 -19.63 -15.91
N LEU A 214 1.90 -19.12 -15.19
CA LEU A 214 2.47 -17.80 -15.45
C LEU A 214 3.14 -17.75 -16.81
N ASP A 215 3.93 -18.77 -17.14
CA ASP A 215 4.59 -18.95 -18.43
C ASP A 215 3.58 -18.97 -19.58
N GLU A 216 2.47 -19.71 -19.44
CA GLU A 216 1.38 -19.72 -20.42
C GLU A 216 0.78 -18.32 -20.65
N GLN A 217 0.58 -17.53 -19.58
CA GLN A 217 0.07 -16.16 -19.72
C GLN A 217 1.08 -15.23 -20.40
N LEU A 218 2.36 -15.34 -20.04
CA LEU A 218 3.42 -14.56 -20.66
C LEU A 218 3.56 -14.89 -22.14
N ALA A 219 3.51 -16.17 -22.51
CA ALA A 219 3.54 -16.62 -23.90
C ALA A 219 2.38 -16.03 -24.73
N ARG A 220 1.16 -16.01 -24.17
CA ARG A 220 -0.01 -15.38 -24.82
C ARG A 220 0.17 -13.87 -24.99
N MET A 221 0.75 -13.19 -24.01
CA MET A 221 1.05 -11.76 -24.10
C MET A 221 2.09 -11.50 -25.21
N GLU A 222 3.15 -12.31 -25.28
CA GLU A 222 4.16 -12.20 -26.33
C GLU A 222 3.58 -12.41 -27.74
N GLU A 223 2.70 -13.40 -27.90
CA GLU A 223 2.01 -13.66 -29.17
C GLU A 223 1.16 -12.46 -29.60
N CYS A 224 0.40 -11.88 -28.66
CA CYS A 224 -0.41 -10.69 -28.91
C CYS A 224 0.48 -9.48 -29.30
N ILE A 225 1.58 -9.25 -28.58
CA ILE A 225 2.54 -8.18 -28.89
C ILE A 225 3.16 -8.39 -30.28
N ARG A 226 3.49 -9.64 -30.63
CA ARG A 226 4.02 -10.00 -31.95
C ARG A 226 3.01 -9.67 -33.06
N SER A 227 1.77 -10.11 -32.90
CA SER A 227 0.68 -9.81 -33.83
C SER A 227 0.47 -8.30 -34.03
N LEU A 228 0.47 -7.51 -32.95
CA LEU A 228 0.38 -6.05 -33.02
C LEU A 228 1.57 -5.42 -33.76
N ARG A 229 2.80 -5.89 -33.50
CA ARG A 229 4.00 -5.41 -34.21
C ARG A 229 3.94 -5.72 -35.69
N ASP A 230 3.48 -6.92 -36.07
CA ASP A 230 3.33 -7.30 -37.46
C ASP A 230 2.26 -6.47 -38.16
N HIS A 231 1.16 -6.16 -37.48
CA HIS A 231 0.15 -5.23 -37.99
C HIS A 231 0.71 -3.82 -38.22
N ILE A 232 1.51 -3.29 -37.29
CA ILE A 232 2.19 -1.99 -37.42
C ILE A 232 3.20 -2.00 -38.58
N ARG A 233 3.90 -3.11 -38.81
CA ARG A 233 4.82 -3.25 -39.96
C ARG A 233 4.07 -3.24 -41.28
N ARG A 234 2.97 -4.00 -41.37
CA ARG A 234 2.13 -4.10 -42.58
C ARG A 234 1.42 -2.79 -42.90
N SER A 235 1.01 -2.01 -41.91
CA SER A 235 0.34 -0.72 -42.15
C SER A 235 1.28 0.41 -42.57
N LYS A 236 2.60 0.22 -42.44
CA LYS A 236 3.64 1.17 -42.88
C LYS A 236 4.23 0.86 -44.27
N ALA A 237 3.98 -0.34 -44.80
CA ALA A 237 4.40 -0.77 -46.13
C ALA A 237 3.36 -0.35 -47.17
#